data_AF-A0A1Q6R728-F1
#
_entry.id   AF-A0A1Q6R728-F1
#
_cell.length_a   1.000
_cell.length_b   1.000
_cell.length_c   1.000
_cell.angle_alpha   90.00
_cell.angle_beta   90.00
_cell.angle_gamma   90.00
#
_symmetry.space_group_name_H-M   'P 1'
#
loop_
_entity.id
_entity.type
_entity.pdbx_description
1 polymer ?
#
loop_
_entity_poly.entity_id
_entity_poly.type
_entity_poly.pdbx_seq_one_letter_code
_entity_poly.pdbx_strand_id
1 'polypeptide(L)'
;MVTFKLVEETDEYLLYWYYAEGNESLKPGIIIVDKINGKIDITELAEDDWERDISVEELNELAESVNREIREEGGTDFLELATEPEHSVFFGDHAVNAIWDKLREGIVPKKGARAWY
;
A
#
# COMPACT_ATOMS: atom_id res chain seq x y z
N MET A 1 -0.19 -13.16 -4.93
CA MET A 1 1.04 -12.39 -5.25
C MET A 1 0.66 -11.19 -6.10
N VAL A 2 1.24 -10.00 -5.90
CA VAL A 2 1.06 -8.84 -6.79
C VAL A 2 2.33 -8.64 -7.63
N THR A 3 2.19 -8.24 -8.90
CA THR A 3 3.32 -7.80 -9.73
C THR A 3 3.13 -6.34 -10.11
N PHE A 4 4.23 -5.63 -10.33
CA PHE A 4 4.19 -4.25 -10.80
C PHE A 4 5.32 -3.97 -11.77
N LYS A 5 5.11 -2.99 -12.65
CA LYS A 5 6.10 -2.49 -13.61
C LYS A 5 5.99 -0.98 -13.76
N LEU A 6 7.14 -0.34 -13.89
CA LEU A 6 7.24 1.08 -14.20
C LEU A 6 6.94 1.25 -15.69
N VAL A 7 6.01 2.15 -15.99
CA VAL A 7 5.55 2.45 -17.34
C VAL A 7 6.02 3.82 -17.79
N GLU A 8 6.03 4.78 -16.88
CA GLU A 8 6.50 6.14 -17.15
C GLU A 8 7.38 6.63 -16.01
N GLU A 9 8.50 7.24 -16.36
CA GLU A 9 9.42 7.89 -15.42
C GLU A 9 9.64 9.32 -15.87
N THR A 10 9.28 10.27 -15.02
CA THR A 10 9.54 11.68 -15.24
C THR A 10 10.35 12.25 -14.07
N ASP A 11 10.79 13.50 -14.21
CA ASP A 11 11.43 14.22 -13.11
C ASP A 11 10.45 14.45 -11.95
N GLU A 12 9.16 14.61 -12.24
CA GLU A 12 8.11 14.98 -11.29
C GLU A 12 7.40 13.75 -10.67
N TYR A 13 7.18 12.68 -11.44
CA TYR A 13 6.43 11.50 -11.00
C TYR A 13 6.90 10.19 -11.63
N LEU A 14 6.50 9.07 -11.04
CA LEU A 14 6.66 7.73 -11.58
C LEU A 14 5.29 7.07 -11.73
N LEU A 15 5.00 6.52 -12.90
CA LEU A 15 3.76 5.79 -13.15
C LEU A 15 4.03 4.30 -13.22
N TYR A 16 3.35 3.55 -12.37
CA TYR A 16 3.42 2.11 -12.26
C TYR A 16 2.10 1.46 -12.65
N TRP A 17 2.20 0.34 -13.36
CA TRP A 17 1.09 -0.59 -13.50
C TRP A 17 1.29 -1.75 -12.55
N TYR A 18 0.24 -2.14 -11.85
CA TYR A 18 0.23 -3.34 -11.02
C TYR A 18 -0.88 -4.31 -11.44
N TYR A 19 -0.63 -5.59 -11.20
CA TYR A 19 -1.53 -6.67 -11.55
C TYR A 19 -1.78 -7.54 -10.33
N ALA A 20 -3.05 -7.62 -9.92
CA ALA A 20 -3.51 -8.61 -8.97
C ALA A 20 -3.20 -10.02 -9.48
N GLU A 21 -2.71 -10.86 -8.58
CA GLU A 21 -2.25 -12.24 -8.88
C GLU A 21 -1.17 -12.37 -9.97
N GLY A 22 -0.57 -11.25 -10.41
CA GLY A 22 0.36 -11.22 -11.53
C GLY A 22 -0.29 -11.47 -12.89
N ASN A 23 -1.62 -11.33 -13.00
CA ASN A 23 -2.34 -11.57 -14.23
C ASN A 23 -2.25 -10.37 -15.19
N GLU A 24 -1.22 -10.35 -16.02
CA GLU A 24 -1.00 -9.28 -17.02
C GLU A 24 -2.04 -9.26 -18.15
N SER A 25 -2.95 -10.25 -18.21
CA SER A 25 -4.03 -10.30 -19.21
C SER A 25 -5.23 -9.43 -18.81
N LEU A 26 -5.34 -9.06 -17.54
CA LEU A 26 -6.42 -8.23 -17.01
C LEU A 26 -6.04 -6.74 -17.01
N LYS A 27 -7.02 -5.86 -16.79
CA LYS A 27 -6.77 -4.43 -16.68
C LYS A 27 -5.82 -4.16 -15.48
N PRO A 28 -4.66 -3.53 -15.70
CA PRO A 28 -3.78 -3.14 -14.61
C PRO A 28 -4.42 -2.05 -13.76
N GLY A 29 -4.06 -2.03 -12.49
CA GLY A 29 -4.23 -0.84 -11.68
C GLY A 29 -3.05 0.12 -11.88
N ILE A 30 -3.26 1.39 -11.57
CA ILE A 30 -2.29 2.47 -11.77
C ILE A 30 -1.90 3.04 -10.42
N ILE A 31 -0.59 3.09 -10.20
CA ILE A 31 0.04 3.74 -9.04
C ILE A 31 0.87 4.91 -9.54
N ILE A 32 0.70 6.08 -8.92
CA ILE A 32 1.50 7.27 -9.20
C ILE A 32 2.32 7.59 -7.96
N VAL A 33 3.64 7.69 -8.15
CA VAL A 33 4.58 8.18 -7.14
C VAL A 33 4.90 9.62 -7.47
N ASP A 34 4.48 10.55 -6.63
CA ASP A 34 4.87 11.95 -6.70
C ASP A 34 6.26 12.11 -6.05
N LYS A 35 7.26 12.48 -6.85
CA LYS A 35 8.65 12.64 -6.39
C LYS A 35 8.89 13.98 -5.69
N ILE A 36 8.01 14.96 -5.88
CA ILE A 36 8.10 16.30 -5.30
C ILE A 36 7.60 16.29 -3.85
N ASN A 37 6.44 15.68 -3.63
CA ASN A 37 5.76 15.55 -2.36
C ASN A 37 6.11 14.25 -1.62
N GLY A 38 6.73 13.28 -2.30
CA GLY A 38 7.07 11.97 -1.73
C GLY A 38 5.83 11.14 -1.38
N LYS A 39 4.77 11.29 -2.16
CA LYS A 39 3.49 10.58 -1.97
C LYS A 39 3.33 9.47 -3.00
N ILE A 40 2.65 8.39 -2.62
CA ILE A 40 2.26 7.32 -3.52
C ILE A 40 0.75 7.17 -3.43
N ASP A 41 0.08 7.26 -4.56
CA ASP A 41 -1.37 7.16 -4.67
C ASP A 41 -1.74 6.12 -5.71
N ILE A 42 -2.80 5.36 -5.44
CA ILE A 42 -3.40 4.42 -6.40
C ILE A 42 -4.53 5.17 -7.11
N THR A 43 -4.37 5.43 -8.41
CA THR A 43 -5.35 6.21 -9.19
C THR A 43 -6.38 5.35 -9.91
N GLU A 44 -6.02 4.11 -10.24
CA GLU A 44 -6.95 3.13 -10.81
C GLU A 44 -6.72 1.77 -10.17
N LEU A 45 -7.79 1.04 -9.88
CA LEU A 45 -7.72 -0.32 -9.38
C LEU A 45 -7.52 -1.33 -10.50
N ALA A 46 -6.76 -2.39 -10.22
CA ALA A 46 -6.69 -3.54 -11.11
C ALA A 46 -8.04 -4.28 -11.10
N GLU A 47 -8.39 -4.94 -12.21
CA GLU A 47 -9.72 -5.56 -12.39
C GLU A 47 -10.06 -6.63 -11.34
N ASP A 48 -9.05 -7.36 -10.87
CA ASP A 48 -9.20 -8.41 -9.86
C ASP A 48 -8.79 -7.92 -8.45
N ASP A 49 -8.55 -6.61 -8.30
CA ASP A 49 -8.30 -6.01 -7.00
C ASP A 49 -9.62 -5.69 -6.30
N TRP A 50 -9.55 -5.51 -4.99
CA TRP A 50 -10.69 -5.13 -4.19
C TRP A 50 -10.30 -4.05 -3.19
N GLU A 51 -11.16 -3.06 -3.08
CA GLU A 51 -11.09 -2.01 -2.07
C GLU A 51 -12.05 -2.31 -0.92
N ARG A 52 -11.68 -1.82 0.26
CA ARG A 52 -12.56 -1.79 1.41
C ARG A 52 -12.27 -0.52 2.21
N ASP A 53 -13.34 0.18 2.55
CA ASP A 53 -13.30 1.20 3.60
C ASP A 53 -13.31 0.53 4.97
N ILE A 54 -12.30 0.83 5.77
CA ILE A 54 -12.14 0.37 7.14
C ILE A 54 -12.61 1.49 8.05
N SER A 55 -13.67 1.22 8.81
CA SER A 55 -14.26 2.20 9.72
C SER A 55 -13.28 2.56 10.84
N VAL A 56 -13.40 3.78 11.37
CA VAL A 56 -12.68 4.21 12.59
C VAL A 56 -12.84 3.21 13.73
N GLU A 57 -14.05 2.66 13.89
CA GLU A 57 -14.33 1.65 14.91
C GLU A 57 -13.47 0.39 14.71
N GLU A 58 -13.39 -0.16 13.50
CA GLU A 58 -12.58 -1.36 13.23
C GLU A 58 -11.08 -1.10 13.37
N LEU A 59 -10.60 0.06 12.92
CA LEU A 59 -9.20 0.48 13.12
C LEU A 59 -8.86 0.57 14.61
N ASN A 60 -9.76 1.16 15.40
CA ASN A 60 -9.58 1.33 16.83
C ASN A 60 -9.73 0.03 17.61
N GLU A 61 -10.58 -0.90 17.16
CA GLU A 61 -10.64 -2.24 17.76
C GLU A 61 -9.31 -2.99 17.60
N LEU A 62 -8.68 -2.90 16.43
CA LEU A 62 -7.36 -3.48 16.20
C LEU A 62 -6.28 -2.77 17.03
N ALA A 63 -6.25 -1.43 17.00
CA ALA A 63 -5.27 -0.63 17.74
C ALA A 63 -5.36 -0.89 19.25
N GLU A 64 -6.58 -0.93 19.81
CA GLU A 64 -6.80 -1.24 21.22
C GLU A 64 -6.39 -2.67 21.57
N SER A 65 -6.62 -3.64 20.69
CA SER A 65 -6.18 -5.02 20.92
C SER A 65 -4.66 -5.10 21.07
N VAL A 66 -3.91 -4.48 20.15
CA VAL A 66 -2.44 -4.45 20.18
C VAL A 66 -1.93 -3.68 21.38
N ASN A 67 -2.46 -2.47 21.64
CA ASN A 67 -2.06 -1.66 22.79
C ASN A 67 -2.38 -2.35 24.12
N ARG A 68 -3.48 -3.12 24.20
CA ARG A 68 -3.81 -3.92 25.38
C ARG A 68 -2.73 -4.98 25.64
N GLU A 69 -2.33 -5.75 24.62
CA GLU A 69 -1.26 -6.74 24.77
C GLU A 69 0.06 -6.09 25.24
N ILE A 70 0.44 -4.95 24.64
CA ILE A 70 1.65 -4.21 25.04
C ILE A 70 1.57 -3.73 26.50
N ARG A 71 0.41 -3.23 26.93
CA ARG A 71 0.18 -2.82 28.33
C ARG A 71 0.27 -4.01 29.29
N GLU A 72 -0.22 -5.18 28.90
CA GLU A 72 -0.11 -6.42 29.68
C GLU A 72 1.36 -6.87 29.85
N GLU A 73 2.20 -6.62 28.85
CA GLU A 73 3.66 -6.83 28.92
C GLU A 73 4.43 -5.70 29.64
N GLY A 74 3.72 -4.69 30.17
CA GLY A 74 4.31 -3.57 30.92
C GLY A 74 4.80 -2.40 30.07
N GLY A 75 4.44 -2.39 28.79
CA GLY A 75 4.68 -1.28 27.86
C GLY A 75 3.61 -0.19 27.94
N THR A 76 3.77 0.82 27.08
CA THR A 76 2.79 1.89 26.85
C THR A 76 2.22 1.77 25.44
N ASP A 77 1.05 2.35 25.22
CA ASP A 77 0.37 2.38 23.92
C ASP A 77 1.36 2.77 22.79
N PHE A 78 1.39 1.92 21.76
CA PHE A 78 2.27 2.05 20.61
C PHE A 78 1.54 2.58 19.39
N LEU A 79 0.29 2.15 19.18
CA LEU A 79 -0.57 2.60 18.10
C LEU A 79 -1.46 3.74 18.59
N GLU A 80 -1.60 4.78 17.78
CA GLU A 80 -2.58 5.85 18.02
C GLU A 80 -3.96 5.41 17.52
N LEU A 81 -5.02 5.90 18.16
CA LEU A 81 -6.38 5.67 17.70
C LEU A 81 -6.66 6.51 16.45
N ALA A 82 -7.22 5.86 15.44
CA ALA A 82 -7.67 6.50 14.22
C ALA A 82 -8.79 7.51 14.53
N THR A 83 -8.72 8.66 13.87
CA THR A 83 -9.76 9.70 13.88
C THR A 83 -10.57 9.76 12.59
N GLU A 84 -10.09 9.09 11.55
CA GLU A 84 -10.67 9.03 10.21
C GLU A 84 -10.66 7.59 9.68
N PRO A 85 -11.63 7.20 8.84
CA PRO A 85 -11.63 5.88 8.22
C PRO A 85 -10.46 5.75 7.26
N GLU A 86 -9.98 4.52 7.07
CA GLU A 86 -8.91 4.21 6.13
C GLU A 86 -9.50 3.54 4.89
N HIS A 87 -9.06 3.99 3.71
CA HIS A 87 -9.37 3.33 2.46
C HIS A 87 -8.21 2.42 2.08
N SER A 88 -8.45 1.11 2.03
CA SER A 88 -7.43 0.13 1.66
C SER A 88 -7.78 -0.56 0.34
N VAL A 89 -6.75 -0.76 -0.48
CA VAL A 89 -6.80 -1.46 -1.75
C VAL A 89 -5.88 -2.66 -1.65
N PHE A 90 -6.41 -3.87 -1.59
CA PHE A 90 -5.65 -5.03 -1.10
C PHE A 90 -4.34 -5.30 -1.86
N PHE A 91 -4.41 -5.52 -3.18
CA PHE A 91 -3.21 -5.77 -3.98
C PHE A 91 -2.44 -4.47 -4.25
N GLY A 92 -3.14 -3.36 -4.46
CA GLY A 92 -2.56 -2.03 -4.62
C GLY A 92 -1.63 -1.65 -3.48
N ASP A 93 -2.08 -1.76 -2.23
CA ASP A 93 -1.30 -1.45 -1.02
C ASP A 93 -0.04 -2.31 -0.91
N HIS A 94 -0.14 -3.60 -1.27
CA HIS A 94 1.05 -4.47 -1.32
C HIS A 94 2.06 -4.03 -2.39
N ALA A 95 1.58 -3.57 -3.56
CA ALA A 95 2.44 -3.04 -4.61
C ALA A 95 3.08 -1.70 -4.19
N VAL A 96 2.31 -0.79 -3.60
CA VAL A 96 2.77 0.48 -3.05
C VAL A 96 3.88 0.25 -2.02
N ASN A 97 3.66 -0.64 -1.05
CA ASN A 97 4.67 -0.97 -0.05
C ASN A 97 5.96 -1.53 -0.69
N ALA A 98 5.84 -2.41 -1.70
CA ALA A 98 6.99 -2.95 -2.41
C ALA A 98 7.81 -1.86 -3.15
N ILE A 99 7.11 -0.90 -3.76
CA ILE A 99 7.74 0.24 -4.44
C ILE A 99 8.42 1.15 -3.40
N TRP A 100 7.70 1.48 -2.33
CA TRP A 100 8.18 2.34 -1.25
C TRP A 100 9.42 1.80 -0.54
N ASP A 101 9.46 0.50 -0.24
CA ASP A 101 10.64 -0.18 0.31
C ASP A 101 11.89 0.08 -0.55
N LYS A 102 11.77 -0.05 -1.89
CA LYS A 102 12.88 0.17 -2.82
C LYS A 102 13.24 1.65 -2.96
N LEU A 103 12.24 2.53 -2.98
CA LEU A 103 12.47 3.97 -3.04
C LEU A 103 13.21 4.48 -1.79
N ARG A 104 12.94 3.91 -0.61
CA ARG A 104 13.70 4.20 0.62
C ARG A 104 15.17 3.79 0.52
N GLU A 105 15.50 2.78 -0.28
CA GLU A 105 16.88 2.40 -0.60
C GLU A 105 17.52 3.31 -1.67
N GLY A 106 16.80 4.31 -2.18
CA GLY A 106 17.25 5.18 -3.28
C GLY A 106 17.18 4.50 -4.65
N ILE A 107 16.46 3.38 -4.76
CA ILE A 107 16.35 2.58 -5.98
C ILE A 107 14.96 2.80 -6.56
N VAL A 108 14.88 3.21 -7.82
CA VAL A 108 13.61 3.25 -8.56
C VAL A 108 13.37 1.86 -9.17
N PRO A 109 12.46 1.03 -8.62
CA PRO A 109 12.25 -0.30 -9.14
C PRO A 109 11.55 -0.22 -10.50
N LYS A 110 12.13 -0.81 -11.55
CA LYS A 110 11.50 -0.85 -12.89
C LYS A 110 10.41 -1.93 -12.99
N LYS A 111 10.52 -2.99 -12.20
CA LYS A 111 9.53 -4.05 -12.06
C LYS A 111 9.75 -4.81 -10.76
N GLY A 112 8.71 -5.47 -10.26
CA GLY A 112 8.81 -6.28 -9.06
C GLY A 112 7.60 -7.18 -8.86
N ALA A 113 7.71 -8.04 -7.85
CA ALA A 113 6.62 -8.88 -7.38
C ALA A 113 6.69 -8.98 -5.86
N ARG A 114 5.54 -8.99 -5.20
CA ARG A 114 5.41 -9.21 -3.75
C ARG A 114 4.36 -10.29 -3.52
N ALA A 115 4.76 -11.37 -2.87
CA ALA A 115 3.80 -12.33 -2.35
C ALA A 115 3.12 -11.72 -1.12
N TRP A 116 1.82 -11.96 -0.98
CA TRP A 116 1.05 -11.65 0.22
C TRP A 116 0.92 -12.96 0.99
N TYR A 117 1.48 -13.02 2.20
CA TYR A 117 1.42 -14.15 3.13
C TYR A 117 1.33 -13.63 4.56
#